data_AF-R5CSU9-F1
#
_entry.id   AF-R5CSU9-F1
#
_cell.length_a   1.000
_cell.length_b   1.000
_cell.length_c   1.000
_cell.angle_alpha   90.00
_cell.angle_beta   90.00
_cell.angle_gamma   90.00
#
_symmetry.space_group_name_H-M   'P 1'
#
loop_
_entity.id
_entity.type
_entity.pdbx_description
1 polymer ?
#
loop_
_entity_poly.entity_id
_entity_poly.type
_entity_poly.pdbx_seq_one_letter_code
_entity_poly.pdbx_strand_id
1 'polypeptide(L)'
;MAYNFNEIRLDKGMYSEAGKSFEQVLEGLDPNENYKGTPYEGMDAFQRQLKRFDIKVRGAGSDVVEKFFSTSESAVLFPEYVSRSVKAGMEEGNILPSITASVTRFEGMDYRSIYSAASEDDKALRFVGEGALIPQTEIRAADHLVSLKKRGRMLVASYEAIRFQRLDLFSVMLRQIGNQIMRMHLEDAIDVIVNGDGNGNTAESLEVGDDTIGGTSGSLTYAELLAFWNRFDPYTMNTMLVAPDVMLKILNCSEFKNPMAGLNFQGTGEPGNPLGAKLIRCSAMKAGTAIGLDKGYALEMVTAGDVSVEYDRLIDRQLERAAITSISGFAKLYTEASKVLKV
;
A
#
# COMPACT_ATOMS: atom_id res chain seq x y z
N MET A 1 -29.26 -26.36 19.87
CA MET A 1 -28.40 -27.14 18.97
C MET A 1 -27.01 -26.56 19.07
N ALA A 2 -26.03 -27.33 19.54
CA ALA A 2 -24.64 -26.93 19.46
C ALA A 2 -24.27 -27.02 17.98
N TYR A 3 -24.08 -25.87 17.32
CA TYR A 3 -23.53 -25.84 15.97
C TYR A 3 -22.07 -26.27 16.10
N ASN A 4 -21.79 -27.53 15.73
CA ASN A 4 -20.44 -28.09 15.77
C ASN A 4 -19.60 -27.44 14.67
N PHE A 5 -18.39 -27.01 15.04
CA PHE A 5 -17.37 -26.62 14.07
C PHE A 5 -16.89 -27.85 13.30
N ASN A 6 -16.52 -27.69 12.03
CA ASN A 6 -15.78 -28.75 11.35
C ASN A 6 -14.43 -28.93 12.06
N GLU A 7 -14.19 -30.16 12.56
CA GLU A 7 -12.94 -30.52 13.18
C GLU A 7 -11.88 -30.75 12.10
N ILE A 8 -11.13 -29.68 11.81
CA ILE A 8 -10.03 -29.73 10.86
C ILE A 8 -8.74 -29.95 11.63
N ARG A 9 -7.94 -30.90 11.15
CA ARG A 9 -6.60 -31.13 11.68
C ARG A 9 -5.68 -30.03 11.15
N LEU A 10 -5.17 -29.21 12.07
CA LEU A 10 -4.26 -28.12 11.73
C LEU A 10 -2.82 -28.61 11.80
N ASP A 11 -2.06 -28.38 10.72
CA ASP A 11 -0.64 -28.74 10.63
C ASP A 11 0.17 -27.58 10.04
N LYS A 12 1.45 -27.48 10.41
CA LYS A 12 2.41 -26.52 9.84
C LYS A 12 2.56 -26.71 8.32
N GLY A 13 2.35 -27.92 7.81
CA GLY A 13 2.37 -28.21 6.37
C GLY A 13 1.39 -27.37 5.54
N MET A 14 0.33 -26.84 6.17
CA MET A 14 -0.66 -25.98 5.50
C MET A 14 -0.08 -24.65 5.02
N TYR A 15 1.02 -24.17 5.62
CA TYR A 15 1.73 -22.96 5.16
C TYR A 15 2.62 -23.21 3.94
N SER A 16 2.85 -24.48 3.59
CA SER A 16 3.72 -24.89 2.48
C SER A 16 2.95 -25.28 1.23
N GLU A 17 1.61 -25.13 1.20
CA GLU A 17 0.83 -25.35 -0.02
C GLU A 17 1.19 -24.29 -1.07
N ALA A 18 1.78 -24.76 -2.19
CA ALA A 18 2.20 -23.89 -3.27
C ALA A 18 1.01 -23.09 -3.85
N GLY A 19 1.20 -21.77 -3.99
CA GLY A 19 0.22 -20.86 -4.61
C GLY A 19 -1.03 -20.59 -3.79
N LYS A 20 -1.09 -21.00 -2.51
CA LYS A 20 -2.23 -20.71 -1.62
C LYS A 20 -1.77 -20.09 -0.31
N SER A 21 -2.51 -19.09 0.14
CA SER A 21 -2.42 -18.58 1.50
C SER A 21 -3.05 -19.57 2.49
N PHE A 22 -2.60 -19.52 3.75
CA PHE A 22 -3.14 -20.37 4.81
C PHE A 22 -4.67 -20.22 4.96
N GLU A 23 -5.20 -19.01 4.79
CA GLU A 23 -6.65 -18.76 4.76
C GLU A 23 -7.36 -19.48 3.60
N GLN A 24 -6.79 -19.47 2.39
CA GLN A 24 -7.36 -20.20 1.25
C GLN A 24 -7.35 -21.71 1.46
N VAL A 25 -6.30 -22.24 2.12
CA VAL A 25 -6.26 -23.66 2.50
C VAL A 25 -7.34 -23.97 3.54
N LEU A 26 -7.50 -23.10 4.55
CA LEU A 26 -8.54 -23.25 5.56
C LEU A 26 -9.94 -23.17 4.97
N GLU A 27 -10.21 -22.23 4.07
CA GLU A 27 -11.52 -22.11 3.39
C GLU A 27 -11.81 -23.30 2.47
N GLY A 28 -10.77 -23.92 1.89
CA GLY A 28 -10.93 -25.18 1.13
C GLY A 28 -11.35 -26.36 2.01
N LEU A 29 -10.89 -26.40 3.25
CA LEU A 29 -11.24 -27.45 4.23
C LEU A 29 -12.52 -27.13 5.01
N ASP A 30 -12.81 -25.85 5.23
CA ASP A 30 -13.99 -25.35 5.93
C ASP A 30 -14.78 -24.32 5.10
N PRO A 31 -15.46 -24.72 4.01
CA PRO A 31 -16.13 -23.75 3.15
C PRO A 31 -17.20 -22.92 3.88
N ASN A 32 -17.16 -21.60 3.69
CA ASN A 32 -18.18 -20.66 4.21
C ASN A 32 -19.63 -21.05 3.84
N GLU A 33 -19.82 -21.72 2.70
CA GLU A 33 -21.16 -22.15 2.24
C GLU A 33 -21.87 -23.07 3.23
N ASN A 34 -21.12 -23.87 3.99
CA ASN A 34 -21.65 -24.79 4.98
C ASN A 34 -22.28 -24.09 6.20
N TYR A 35 -22.06 -22.77 6.36
CA TYR A 35 -22.46 -22.00 7.54
C TYR A 35 -23.53 -20.94 7.25
N LYS A 36 -24.07 -20.89 6.02
CA LYS A 36 -25.22 -20.02 5.68
C LYS A 36 -26.42 -20.35 6.57
N GLY A 37 -27.05 -19.34 7.17
CA GLY A 37 -28.18 -19.50 8.09
C GLY A 37 -27.79 -20.01 9.49
N THR A 38 -26.50 -20.10 9.81
CA THR A 38 -26.01 -20.42 11.16
C THR A 38 -25.55 -19.15 11.89
N PRO A 39 -25.39 -19.18 13.23
CA PRO A 39 -24.82 -18.07 13.99
C PRO A 39 -23.37 -17.71 13.62
N TYR A 40 -22.72 -18.52 12.78
CA TYR A 40 -21.35 -18.33 12.29
C TYR A 40 -21.30 -17.81 10.85
N GLU A 41 -22.46 -17.49 10.26
CA GLU A 41 -22.52 -16.80 8.98
C GLU A 41 -21.77 -15.46 9.06
N GLY A 42 -20.86 -15.23 8.12
CA GLY A 42 -20.00 -14.04 8.07
C GLY A 42 -18.65 -14.17 8.80
N MET A 43 -18.35 -15.32 9.43
CA MET A 43 -17.02 -15.60 9.99
C MET A 43 -16.16 -16.38 8.99
N ASP A 44 -14.95 -15.88 8.72
CA ASP A 44 -13.97 -16.60 7.92
C ASP A 44 -13.52 -17.91 8.62
N ALA A 45 -12.93 -18.83 7.85
CA ALA A 45 -12.47 -20.13 8.36
C ALA A 45 -11.48 -19.98 9.53
N PHE A 46 -10.63 -18.94 9.52
CA PHE A 46 -9.67 -18.68 10.58
C PHE A 46 -10.36 -18.27 11.90
N GLN A 47 -11.34 -17.37 11.86
CA GLN A 47 -12.15 -16.91 12.99
C GLN A 47 -12.97 -18.06 13.57
N ARG A 48 -13.48 -18.96 12.71
CA ARG A 48 -14.14 -20.20 13.14
C ARG A 48 -13.19 -21.11 13.92
N GLN A 49 -11.96 -21.30 13.45
CA GLN A 49 -10.95 -22.06 14.19
C GLN A 49 -10.53 -21.36 15.50
N LEU A 50 -10.39 -20.02 15.53
CA LEU A 50 -10.15 -19.29 16.78
C LEU A 50 -11.26 -19.53 17.80
N LYS A 51 -12.53 -19.51 17.38
CA LYS A 51 -13.67 -19.83 18.24
C LYS A 51 -13.68 -21.28 18.72
N ARG A 52 -13.30 -22.24 17.86
CA ARG A 52 -13.19 -23.65 18.22
C ARG A 52 -12.22 -23.87 19.39
N PHE A 53 -11.10 -23.13 19.41
CA PHE A 53 -10.12 -23.17 20.51
C PHE A 53 -10.39 -22.12 21.62
N ASP A 54 -11.54 -21.45 21.61
CA ASP A 54 -11.91 -20.35 22.52
C ASP A 54 -10.88 -19.20 22.59
N ILE A 55 -10.13 -18.92 21.51
CA ILE A 55 -9.12 -17.87 21.51
C ILE A 55 -9.74 -16.51 21.18
N LYS A 56 -9.73 -15.58 22.16
CA LYS A 56 -10.27 -14.23 22.03
C LYS A 56 -9.16 -13.24 21.74
N VAL A 57 -9.07 -12.83 20.48
CA VAL A 57 -7.99 -11.97 19.98
C VAL A 57 -8.21 -10.46 20.20
N ARG A 58 -9.44 -10.01 20.49
CA ARG A 58 -9.80 -8.58 20.61
C ARG A 58 -10.77 -8.33 21.78
N GLY A 59 -10.72 -7.12 22.33
CA GLY A 59 -11.66 -6.63 23.34
C GLY A 59 -11.17 -6.77 24.79
N ALA A 60 -12.00 -6.31 25.74
CA ALA A 60 -11.68 -6.26 27.17
C ALA A 60 -11.37 -7.64 27.79
N GLY A 61 -11.95 -8.71 27.22
CA GLY A 61 -11.68 -10.10 27.58
C GLY A 61 -10.71 -10.81 26.64
N SER A 62 -9.78 -10.07 26.01
CA SER A 62 -8.74 -10.67 25.17
C SER A 62 -7.85 -11.61 25.98
N ASP A 63 -7.56 -12.76 25.40
CA ASP A 63 -6.69 -13.76 25.99
C ASP A 63 -5.22 -13.36 25.88
N VAL A 64 -4.36 -14.10 26.58
CA VAL A 64 -2.90 -13.96 26.48
C VAL A 64 -2.35 -14.77 25.32
N VAL A 65 -1.15 -14.42 24.84
CA VAL A 65 -0.49 -15.14 23.74
C VAL A 65 -0.34 -16.63 24.03
N GLU A 66 -0.09 -17.02 25.28
CA GLU A 66 0.06 -18.42 25.70
C GLU A 66 -1.14 -19.30 25.30
N LYS A 67 -2.35 -18.75 25.14
CA LYS A 67 -3.53 -19.54 24.75
C LYS A 67 -3.40 -20.18 23.37
N PHE A 68 -2.65 -19.56 22.46
CA PHE A 68 -2.31 -20.16 21.16
C PHE A 68 -1.41 -21.40 21.30
N PHE A 69 -0.68 -21.55 22.39
CA PHE A 69 0.27 -22.64 22.58
C PHE A 69 -0.25 -23.71 23.55
N SER A 70 -1.54 -23.66 23.87
CA SER A 70 -2.23 -24.63 24.73
C SER A 70 -2.30 -26.02 24.09
N THR A 71 -2.40 -26.10 22.76
CA THR A 71 -2.38 -27.35 21.99
C THR A 71 -1.49 -27.22 20.77
N SER A 72 -1.02 -28.36 20.23
CA SER A 72 -0.20 -28.36 19.01
C SER A 72 -0.97 -27.83 17.79
N GLU A 73 -2.29 -28.04 17.75
CA GLU A 73 -3.14 -27.58 16.64
C GLU A 73 -3.40 -26.07 16.71
N SER A 74 -3.67 -25.51 17.90
CA SER A 74 -3.90 -24.08 18.05
C SER A 74 -2.63 -23.25 17.78
N ALA A 75 -1.45 -23.82 18.02
CA ALA A 75 -0.18 -23.15 17.75
C ALA A 75 0.04 -22.86 16.26
N VAL A 76 -0.59 -23.65 15.38
CA VAL A 76 -0.56 -23.44 13.92
C VAL A 76 -1.27 -22.14 13.53
N LEU A 77 -2.20 -21.62 14.32
CA LEU A 77 -2.95 -20.40 14.03
C LEU A 77 -2.17 -19.11 14.37
N PHE A 78 -1.09 -19.21 15.15
CA PHE A 78 -0.38 -18.03 15.64
C PHE A 78 0.34 -17.23 14.54
N PRO A 79 1.09 -17.85 13.59
CA PRO A 79 1.72 -17.09 12.49
C PRO A 79 0.70 -16.35 11.62
N GLU A 80 -0.45 -16.96 11.34
CA GLU A 80 -1.55 -16.32 10.62
C GLU A 80 -2.13 -15.13 11.40
N TYR A 81 -2.34 -15.27 12.71
CA TYR A 81 -2.75 -14.15 13.56
C TYR A 81 -1.77 -12.96 13.47
N VAL A 82 -0.46 -13.24 13.47
CA VAL A 82 0.58 -12.23 13.32
C VAL A 82 0.50 -11.56 11.94
N SER A 83 0.43 -12.35 10.87
CA SER A 83 0.33 -11.85 9.49
C SER A 83 -0.89 -10.95 9.32
N ARG A 84 -2.06 -11.37 9.82
CA ARG A 84 -3.30 -10.56 9.78
C ARG A 84 -3.20 -9.26 10.55
N SER A 85 -2.58 -9.28 11.73
CA SER A 85 -2.40 -8.08 12.54
C SER A 85 -1.46 -7.07 11.88
N VAL A 86 -0.40 -7.56 11.22
CA VAL A 86 0.51 -6.73 10.43
C VAL A 86 -0.21 -6.18 9.19
N LYS A 87 -0.92 -7.02 8.43
CA LYS A 87 -1.72 -6.60 7.27
C LYS A 87 -2.74 -5.51 7.65
N ALA A 88 -3.44 -5.67 8.76
CA ALA A 88 -4.34 -4.63 9.27
C ALA A 88 -3.60 -3.30 9.51
N GLY A 89 -2.40 -3.34 10.09
CA GLY A 89 -1.56 -2.15 10.25
C GLY A 89 -1.02 -1.57 8.96
N MET A 90 -0.80 -2.40 7.93
CA MET A 90 -0.42 -1.95 6.59
C MET A 90 -1.57 -1.21 5.90
N GLU A 91 -2.80 -1.68 6.08
CA GLU A 91 -3.99 -1.00 5.55
C GLU A 91 -4.38 0.26 6.35
N GLU A 92 -4.07 0.30 7.65
CA GLU A 92 -4.22 1.47 8.51
C GLU A 92 -3.32 2.62 8.02
N GLY A 93 -3.89 3.50 7.18
CA GLY A 93 -3.19 4.65 6.60
C GLY A 93 -2.52 4.38 5.25
N ASN A 94 -2.94 3.32 4.54
CA ASN A 94 -2.42 3.00 3.22
C ASN A 94 -2.79 4.06 2.17
N ILE A 95 -1.78 4.81 1.71
CA ILE A 95 -1.98 5.80 0.64
C ILE A 95 -1.59 5.28 -0.75
N LEU A 96 -0.96 4.11 -0.85
CA LEU A 96 -0.50 3.55 -2.13
C LEU A 96 -1.65 3.44 -3.16
N PRO A 97 -2.87 2.98 -2.80
CA PRO A 97 -3.99 2.95 -3.74
C PRO A 97 -4.41 4.30 -4.30
N SER A 98 -4.03 5.41 -3.64
CA SER A 98 -4.30 6.76 -4.13
C SER A 98 -3.25 7.24 -5.14
N ILE A 99 -2.12 6.53 -5.30
CA ILE A 99 -1.01 6.93 -6.18
C ILE A 99 -0.69 5.90 -7.28
N THR A 100 -1.13 4.65 -7.12
CA THR A 100 -0.91 3.55 -8.08
C THR A 100 -2.11 3.35 -9.00
N ALA A 101 -1.85 3.15 -10.28
CA ALA A 101 -2.83 2.83 -11.32
C ALA A 101 -3.24 1.35 -11.28
N SER A 102 -2.26 0.46 -11.17
CA SER A 102 -2.43 -0.99 -11.15
C SER A 102 -1.59 -1.63 -10.06
N VAL A 103 -2.07 -2.77 -9.56
CA VAL A 103 -1.32 -3.64 -8.65
C VAL A 103 -1.17 -5.00 -9.34
N THR A 104 0.06 -5.36 -9.68
CA THR A 104 0.40 -6.61 -10.34
C THR A 104 1.01 -7.56 -9.32
N ARG A 105 0.37 -8.72 -9.12
CA ARG A 105 0.94 -9.82 -8.33
C ARG A 105 1.84 -10.65 -9.23
N PHE A 106 3.08 -10.86 -8.80
CA PHE A 106 4.08 -11.56 -9.58
C PHE A 106 4.73 -12.69 -8.79
N GLU A 107 4.77 -13.88 -9.38
CA GLU A 107 5.44 -15.07 -8.83
C GLU A 107 6.63 -15.40 -9.73
N GLY A 108 7.71 -14.64 -9.62
CA GLY A 108 8.93 -14.81 -10.40
C GLY A 108 10.05 -13.90 -9.92
N MET A 109 11.26 -14.09 -10.47
CA MET A 109 12.44 -13.30 -10.10
C MET A 109 12.54 -11.99 -10.89
N ASP A 110 12.10 -11.99 -12.15
CA ASP A 110 12.33 -10.90 -13.10
C ASP A 110 10.99 -10.36 -13.63
N TYR A 111 10.59 -9.17 -13.18
CA TYR A 111 9.41 -8.49 -13.71
C TYR A 111 9.80 -7.33 -14.62
N ARG A 112 9.18 -7.27 -15.79
CA ARG A 112 9.27 -6.14 -16.73
C ARG A 112 7.90 -5.50 -16.90
N SER A 113 7.81 -4.21 -16.57
CA SER A 113 6.63 -3.42 -16.87
C SER A 113 6.47 -3.29 -18.38
N ILE A 114 5.22 -3.12 -18.83
CA ILE A 114 4.93 -2.68 -20.19
C ILE A 114 4.76 -1.17 -20.20
N TYR A 115 5.15 -0.53 -21.29
CA TYR A 115 4.84 0.88 -21.52
C TYR A 115 4.47 1.10 -22.99
N SER A 116 3.67 2.12 -23.24
CA SER A 116 3.39 2.55 -24.61
C SER A 116 4.52 3.46 -25.08
N ALA A 117 5.21 3.03 -26.14
CA ALA A 117 6.25 3.81 -26.81
C ALA A 117 5.69 4.43 -28.09
N ALA A 118 4.58 5.18 -27.98
CA ALA A 118 3.99 5.87 -29.12
C ALA A 118 4.60 7.27 -29.26
N SER A 119 5.04 7.63 -30.47
CA SER A 119 5.39 9.02 -30.78
C SER A 119 4.14 9.91 -30.71
N GLU A 120 4.28 11.23 -30.57
CA GLU A 120 3.12 12.15 -30.60
C GLU A 120 2.27 11.96 -31.86
N ASP A 121 2.91 11.63 -32.99
CA ASP A 121 2.24 11.35 -34.26
C ASP A 121 1.46 10.03 -34.25
N ASP A 122 1.92 9.01 -33.53
CA ASP A 122 1.23 7.72 -33.37
C ASP A 122 0.08 7.80 -32.35
N LYS A 123 0.15 8.73 -31.40
CA LYS A 123 -0.92 9.01 -30.42
C LYS A 123 -2.07 9.81 -31.06
N ALA A 124 -1.82 10.53 -32.15
CA ALA A 124 -2.83 11.33 -32.83
C ALA A 124 -3.84 10.41 -33.55
N LEU A 125 -5.08 10.36 -33.03
CA LEU A 125 -6.21 9.70 -33.68
C LEU A 125 -6.63 10.51 -34.92
N ARG A 126 -5.91 10.34 -36.02
CA ARG A 126 -6.18 11.03 -37.30
C ARG A 126 -7.43 10.42 -37.95
N PHE A 127 -8.24 11.25 -38.62
CA PHE A 127 -9.30 10.75 -39.51
C PHE A 127 -8.63 10.00 -40.67
N VAL A 128 -8.82 8.69 -40.71
CA VAL A 128 -8.25 7.82 -41.74
C VAL A 128 -9.29 7.63 -42.83
N GLY A 129 -9.03 8.17 -44.02
CA GLY A 129 -9.86 7.92 -45.21
C GLY A 129 -9.76 6.47 -45.69
N GLU A 130 -10.67 6.05 -46.55
CA GLU A 130 -10.67 4.69 -47.11
C GLU A 130 -9.34 4.40 -47.85
N GLY A 131 -8.60 3.39 -47.39
CA GLY A 131 -7.29 2.99 -47.94
C GLY A 131 -6.05 3.62 -47.27
N ALA A 132 -6.22 4.53 -46.31
CA ALA A 132 -5.11 5.11 -45.56
C ALA A 132 -4.71 4.24 -44.35
N LEU A 133 -3.44 4.30 -43.96
CA LEU A 133 -2.85 3.45 -42.93
C LEU A 133 -3.25 3.98 -41.53
N ILE A 134 -3.88 3.12 -40.73
CA ILE A 134 -4.29 3.46 -39.35
C ILE A 134 -3.03 3.62 -38.48
N PRO A 135 -2.90 4.71 -37.70
CA PRO A 135 -1.78 4.88 -36.76
C PRO A 135 -1.65 3.67 -35.84
N GLN A 136 -0.44 3.16 -35.69
CA GLN A 136 -0.16 1.98 -34.86
C GLN A 136 0.53 2.41 -33.58
N THR A 137 -0.03 2.04 -32.43
CA THR A 137 0.61 2.23 -31.13
C THR A 137 1.40 0.97 -30.78
N GLU A 138 2.73 1.06 -30.75
CA GLU A 138 3.56 -0.03 -30.26
C GLU A 138 3.56 -0.10 -28.73
N ILE A 139 3.30 -1.30 -28.21
CA ILE A 139 3.48 -1.63 -26.78
C ILE A 139 4.82 -2.35 -26.67
N ARG A 140 5.73 -1.80 -25.86
CA ARG A 140 7.06 -2.38 -25.63
C ARG A 140 7.20 -2.78 -24.17
N ALA A 141 7.94 -3.86 -23.93
CA ALA A 141 8.39 -4.19 -22.59
C ALA A 141 9.53 -3.23 -22.19
N ALA A 142 9.58 -2.85 -20.92
CA ALA A 142 10.68 -2.09 -20.35
C ALA A 142 12.02 -2.81 -20.53
N ASP A 143 13.07 -2.03 -20.83
CA ASP A 143 14.43 -2.55 -20.97
C ASP A 143 15.01 -2.93 -19.60
N HIS A 144 14.69 -2.15 -18.56
CA HIS A 144 15.12 -2.42 -17.17
C HIS A 144 14.05 -3.18 -16.38
N LEU A 145 14.54 -4.11 -15.56
CA LEU A 145 13.73 -4.87 -14.61
C LEU A 145 13.25 -3.97 -13.49
N VAL A 146 12.01 -4.20 -13.05
CA VAL A 146 11.48 -3.55 -11.85
C VAL A 146 12.21 -4.12 -10.63
N SER A 147 12.95 -3.27 -9.92
CA SER A 147 13.68 -3.68 -8.72
C SER A 147 12.71 -3.97 -7.58
N LEU A 148 12.45 -5.24 -7.31
CA LEU A 148 11.70 -5.69 -6.14
C LEU A 148 12.55 -5.52 -4.87
N LYS A 149 12.10 -4.70 -3.92
CA LYS A 149 12.77 -4.47 -2.64
C LYS A 149 12.07 -5.27 -1.54
N LYS A 150 12.82 -6.10 -0.80
CA LYS A 150 12.33 -6.80 0.38
C LYS A 150 12.40 -5.87 1.59
N ARG A 151 11.24 -5.46 2.12
CA ARG A 151 11.11 -4.68 3.35
C ARG A 151 10.63 -5.58 4.47
N GLY A 152 11.24 -5.50 5.64
CA GLY A 152 10.84 -6.33 6.75
C GLY A 152 11.50 -5.94 8.06
N ARG A 153 10.98 -6.52 9.14
CA ARG A 153 11.48 -6.30 10.49
C ARG A 153 11.51 -7.61 11.24
N MET A 154 12.62 -7.87 11.93
CA MET A 154 12.72 -8.98 12.86
C MET A 154 12.24 -8.54 14.24
N LEU A 155 11.27 -9.26 14.78
CA LEU A 155 10.87 -9.20 16.17
C LEU A 155 11.72 -10.19 16.95
N VAL A 156 12.38 -9.72 18.00
CA VAL A 156 13.13 -10.55 18.94
C VAL A 156 12.63 -10.22 20.33
N ALA A 157 12.06 -11.20 21.01
CA ALA A 157 11.72 -11.06 22.42
C ALA A 157 11.85 -12.41 23.14
N SER A 158 12.05 -12.37 24.45
CA SER A 158 12.04 -13.56 25.28
C SER A 158 10.61 -14.12 25.35
N TYR A 159 10.50 -15.45 25.32
CA TYR A 159 9.23 -16.16 25.44
C TYR A 159 8.40 -15.68 26.63
N GLU A 160 9.04 -15.50 27.79
CA GLU A 160 8.36 -15.05 29.01
C GLU A 160 7.75 -13.64 28.89
N ALA A 161 8.36 -12.79 28.07
CA ALA A 161 7.92 -11.40 27.89
C ALA A 161 6.68 -11.31 27.00
N ILE A 162 6.49 -12.25 26.07
CA ILE A 162 5.35 -12.27 25.14
C ILE A 162 4.21 -13.14 25.67
N ARG A 163 4.48 -14.29 26.29
CA ARG A 163 3.46 -15.29 26.61
C ARG A 163 2.28 -14.76 27.44
N PHE A 164 2.56 -13.86 28.38
CA PHE A 164 1.55 -13.29 29.28
C PHE A 164 0.99 -11.94 28.79
N GLN A 165 1.44 -11.45 27.63
CA GLN A 165 0.86 -10.24 27.05
C GLN A 165 -0.52 -10.54 26.50
N ARG A 166 -1.43 -9.60 26.72
CA ARG A 166 -2.75 -9.65 26.08
C ARG A 166 -2.61 -9.50 24.58
N LEU A 167 -3.36 -10.32 23.84
CA LEU A 167 -3.36 -10.31 22.39
C LEU A 167 -3.73 -8.93 21.82
N ASP A 168 -4.63 -8.20 22.48
CA ASP A 168 -5.03 -6.87 22.03
C ASP A 168 -3.84 -5.89 22.01
N LEU A 169 -3.06 -5.83 23.10
CA LEU A 169 -1.85 -5.01 23.20
C LEU A 169 -0.76 -5.47 22.24
N PHE A 170 -0.57 -6.78 22.12
CA PHE A 170 0.39 -7.35 21.18
C PHE A 170 0.03 -6.97 19.73
N SER A 171 -1.26 -6.99 19.39
CA SER A 171 -1.75 -6.60 18.06
C SER A 171 -1.45 -5.14 17.72
N VAL A 172 -1.44 -4.23 18.70
CA VAL A 172 -1.06 -2.82 18.49
C VAL A 172 0.39 -2.71 18.01
N MET A 173 1.31 -3.45 18.64
CA MET A 173 2.71 -3.47 18.21
C MET A 173 2.86 -4.06 16.80
N LEU A 174 2.13 -5.12 16.48
CA LEU A 174 2.15 -5.73 15.14
C LEU A 174 1.60 -4.78 14.07
N ARG A 175 0.52 -4.06 14.36
CA ARG A 175 -0.03 -3.05 13.46
C ARG A 175 0.95 -1.91 13.23
N GLN A 176 1.63 -1.45 14.28
CA GLN A 176 2.67 -0.43 14.14
C GLN A 176 3.81 -0.88 13.21
N ILE A 177 4.19 -2.17 13.25
CA ILE A 177 5.18 -2.73 12.32
C ILE A 177 4.63 -2.74 10.89
N GLY A 178 3.38 -3.13 10.70
CA GLY A 178 2.69 -3.05 9.41
C GLY A 178 2.71 -1.63 8.83
N ASN A 179 2.35 -0.64 9.63
CA ASN A 179 2.35 0.76 9.22
C ASN A 179 3.76 1.24 8.82
N GLN A 180 4.81 0.83 9.55
CA GLN A 180 6.19 1.14 9.19
C GLN A 180 6.63 0.49 7.87
N ILE A 181 6.22 -0.76 7.62
CA ILE A 181 6.49 -1.43 6.33
C ILE A 181 5.81 -0.66 5.20
N MET A 182 4.53 -0.28 5.37
CA MET A 182 3.80 0.50 4.38
C MET A 182 4.44 1.87 4.13
N ARG A 183 4.94 2.53 5.18
CA ARG A 183 5.69 3.78 5.04
C ARG A 183 6.97 3.61 4.22
N MET A 184 7.71 2.52 4.40
CA MET A 184 8.90 2.25 3.58
C MET A 184 8.52 1.97 2.12
N HIS A 185 7.42 1.27 1.87
CA HIS A 185 6.91 1.06 0.50
C HIS A 185 6.52 2.38 -0.17
N LEU A 186 5.93 3.31 0.59
CA LEU A 186 5.65 4.66 0.12
C LEU A 186 6.92 5.45 -0.19
N GLU A 187 7.95 5.35 0.66
CA GLU A 187 9.27 5.97 0.41
C GLU A 187 9.87 5.43 -0.90
N ASP A 188 9.76 4.13 -1.14
CA ASP A 188 10.21 3.51 -2.40
C ASP A 188 9.39 3.97 -3.61
N ALA A 189 8.07 4.15 -3.47
CA ALA A 189 7.23 4.69 -4.54
C ALA A 189 7.60 6.13 -4.90
N ILE A 190 7.84 6.98 -3.90
CA ILE A 190 8.25 8.38 -4.08
C ILE A 190 9.63 8.46 -4.73
N ASP A 191 10.56 7.61 -4.30
CA ASP A 191 11.90 7.49 -4.88
C ASP A 191 11.82 7.17 -6.38
N VAL A 192 10.98 6.20 -6.76
CA VAL A 192 10.75 5.85 -8.17
C VAL A 192 10.06 6.97 -8.96
N ILE A 193 9.12 7.72 -8.38
CA ILE A 193 8.51 8.87 -9.06
C ILE A 193 9.58 9.93 -9.37
N VAL A 194 10.38 10.28 -8.36
CA VAL A 194 11.34 11.39 -8.44
C VAL A 194 12.57 11.01 -9.28
N ASN A 195 13.18 9.87 -8.99
CA ASN A 195 14.45 9.43 -9.58
C ASN A 195 14.28 8.47 -10.77
N GLY A 196 13.05 8.04 -11.06
CA GLY A 196 12.76 7.05 -12.10
C GLY A 196 13.01 5.61 -11.64
N ASP A 197 12.61 4.65 -12.47
CA ASP A 197 12.80 3.20 -12.24
C ASP A 197 14.03 2.62 -12.97
N GLY A 198 14.87 3.48 -13.55
CA GLY A 198 16.04 3.08 -14.33
C GLY A 198 15.83 3.14 -15.86
N ASN A 199 14.60 3.33 -16.34
CA ASN A 199 14.31 3.49 -17.78
C ASN A 199 14.41 4.95 -18.28
N GLY A 200 15.14 5.83 -17.58
CA GLY A 200 15.26 7.25 -17.96
C GLY A 200 13.96 8.05 -17.84
N ASN A 201 13.06 7.63 -16.95
CA ASN A 201 11.69 8.16 -16.78
C ASN A 201 11.53 9.04 -15.52
N THR A 202 12.57 9.76 -15.12
CA THR A 202 12.53 10.74 -14.02
C THR A 202 11.39 11.72 -14.19
N ALA A 203 10.65 12.04 -13.13
CA ALA A 203 9.62 13.07 -13.19
C ALA A 203 10.24 14.45 -13.47
N GLU A 204 9.57 15.24 -14.29
CA GLU A 204 9.95 16.62 -14.56
C GLU A 204 9.93 17.42 -13.24
N SER A 205 11.04 18.09 -12.92
CA SER A 205 11.18 18.93 -11.73
C SER A 205 10.96 20.40 -12.11
N LEU A 206 9.88 20.98 -11.62
CA LEU A 206 9.51 22.39 -11.80
C LEU A 206 9.83 23.15 -10.50
N GLU A 207 10.44 24.33 -10.61
CA GLU A 207 10.83 25.14 -9.45
C GLU A 207 10.03 26.43 -9.40
N VAL A 208 9.52 26.80 -8.22
CA VAL A 208 8.84 28.08 -8.04
C VAL A 208 9.88 29.21 -8.15
N GLY A 209 9.58 30.22 -8.96
CA GLY A 209 10.47 31.32 -9.29
C GLY A 209 11.29 31.12 -10.57
N ASP A 210 11.17 29.96 -11.22
CA ASP A 210 11.69 29.76 -12.58
C ASP A 210 10.74 30.36 -13.64
N ASP A 211 11.22 30.56 -14.87
CA ASP A 211 10.44 31.11 -15.99
C ASP A 211 9.21 30.25 -16.33
N THR A 212 9.21 28.98 -15.93
CA THR A 212 8.14 28.01 -16.23
C THR A 212 6.92 28.10 -15.32
N ILE A 213 7.13 28.28 -14.00
CA ILE A 213 6.09 28.39 -12.97
C ILE A 213 5.83 29.87 -12.59
N GLY A 214 6.85 30.72 -12.70
CA GLY A 214 6.84 32.09 -12.22
C GLY A 214 6.90 32.16 -10.69
N GLY A 215 6.74 33.38 -10.15
CA GLY A 215 6.64 33.60 -8.71
C GLY A 215 7.95 33.92 -8.01
N THR A 216 7.99 33.75 -6.69
CA THR A 216 9.20 33.95 -5.87
C THR A 216 9.57 32.64 -5.17
N SER A 217 10.81 32.20 -5.35
CA SER A 217 11.34 31.00 -4.69
C SER A 217 11.11 31.04 -3.17
N GLY A 218 10.66 29.93 -2.61
CA GLY A 218 10.31 29.76 -1.21
C GLY A 218 8.87 30.16 -0.86
N SER A 219 8.14 30.85 -1.75
CA SER A 219 6.73 31.17 -1.58
C SER A 219 5.85 30.25 -2.44
N LEU A 220 4.63 29.96 -1.98
CA LEU A 220 3.66 29.20 -2.79
C LEU A 220 2.33 29.95 -2.77
N THR A 221 1.94 30.48 -3.93
CA THR A 221 0.67 31.15 -4.15
C THR A 221 -0.28 30.31 -5.00
N TYR A 222 -1.57 30.68 -5.03
CA TYR A 222 -2.55 29.97 -5.85
C TYR A 222 -2.23 30.04 -7.36
N ALA A 223 -1.62 31.14 -7.82
CA ALA A 223 -1.22 31.29 -9.22
C ALA A 223 -0.14 30.28 -9.63
N GLU A 224 0.85 30.02 -8.77
CA GLU A 224 1.90 29.03 -9.02
C GLU A 224 1.35 27.60 -8.99
N LEU A 225 0.37 27.31 -8.12
CA LEU A 225 -0.36 26.04 -8.13
C LEU A 225 -1.14 25.82 -9.42
N LEU A 226 -1.79 26.88 -9.95
CA LEU A 226 -2.47 26.83 -11.24
C LEU A 226 -1.48 26.63 -12.40
N ALA A 227 -0.33 27.32 -12.36
CA ALA A 227 0.71 27.14 -13.36
C ALA A 227 1.25 25.70 -13.35
N PHE A 228 1.45 25.12 -12.18
CA PHE A 228 1.82 23.72 -12.02
C PHE A 228 0.75 22.77 -12.55
N TRP A 229 -0.53 23.00 -12.21
CA TRP A 229 -1.66 22.21 -12.73
C TRP A 229 -1.75 22.25 -14.26
N ASN A 230 -1.54 23.42 -14.86
CA ASN A 230 -1.59 23.60 -16.32
C ASN A 230 -0.49 22.81 -17.06
N ARG A 231 0.57 22.36 -16.37
CA ARG A 231 1.61 21.53 -16.99
C ARG A 231 1.22 20.07 -17.14
N PHE A 232 0.06 19.63 -16.65
CA PHE A 232 -0.31 18.21 -16.71
C PHE A 232 -0.93 17.76 -18.03
N ASP A 233 -1.29 18.64 -18.97
CA ASP A 233 -1.81 18.29 -20.30
C ASP A 233 -0.86 17.29 -21.02
N PRO A 234 -1.33 16.12 -21.52
CA PRO A 234 -2.72 15.63 -21.68
C PRO A 234 -3.35 14.88 -20.49
N TYR A 235 -2.62 14.73 -19.39
CA TYR A 235 -3.05 14.05 -18.17
C TYR A 235 -3.76 14.99 -17.18
N THR A 236 -4.37 14.40 -16.15
CA THR A 236 -5.09 15.16 -15.13
C THR A 236 -4.44 15.01 -13.76
N MET A 237 -4.05 16.13 -13.15
CA MET A 237 -3.55 16.12 -11.77
C MET A 237 -4.70 15.80 -10.80
N ASN A 238 -4.87 14.53 -10.46
CA ASN A 238 -5.93 14.05 -9.58
C ASN A 238 -5.48 13.77 -8.15
N THR A 239 -4.17 13.67 -7.92
CA THR A 239 -3.59 13.43 -6.60
C THR A 239 -2.36 14.31 -6.44
N MET A 240 -2.22 14.92 -5.27
CA MET A 240 -1.06 15.71 -4.92
C MET A 240 -0.49 15.21 -3.60
N LEU A 241 0.73 14.67 -3.64
CA LEU A 241 1.52 14.36 -2.45
C LEU A 241 2.30 15.60 -2.05
N VAL A 242 2.19 16.02 -0.80
CA VAL A 242 2.86 17.24 -0.33
C VAL A 242 3.63 17.00 0.96
N ALA A 243 4.81 17.64 1.04
CA ALA A 243 5.55 17.74 2.28
C ALA A 243 4.76 18.56 3.33
N PRO A 244 4.94 18.31 4.64
CA PRO A 244 4.16 18.97 5.69
C PRO A 244 4.26 20.50 5.67
N ASP A 245 5.41 21.06 5.31
CA ASP A 245 5.64 22.50 5.19
C ASP A 245 4.93 23.10 3.97
N VAL A 246 4.97 22.42 2.83
CA VAL A 246 4.25 22.84 1.62
C VAL A 246 2.74 22.75 1.82
N MET A 247 2.25 21.72 2.50
CA MET A 247 0.85 21.58 2.90
C MET A 247 0.36 22.83 3.68
N LEU A 248 1.16 23.31 4.63
CA LEU A 248 0.83 24.51 5.39
C LEU A 248 0.79 25.76 4.51
N LYS A 249 1.66 25.86 3.50
CA LYS A 249 1.62 26.96 2.52
C LYS A 249 0.34 26.92 1.68
N ILE A 250 -0.03 25.74 1.15
CA ILE A 250 -1.25 25.55 0.35
C ILE A 250 -2.50 25.91 1.16
N LEU A 251 -2.63 25.37 2.38
CA LEU A 251 -3.78 25.65 3.24
C LEU A 251 -3.84 27.11 3.70
N ASN A 252 -2.73 27.86 3.60
CA ASN A 252 -2.69 29.26 3.94
C ASN A 252 -3.11 30.20 2.78
N CYS A 253 -3.24 29.71 1.55
CA CYS A 253 -3.74 30.53 0.44
C CYS A 253 -5.18 30.98 0.71
N SER A 254 -5.50 32.21 0.33
CA SER A 254 -6.81 32.84 0.53
C SER A 254 -7.98 32.02 -0.03
N GLU A 255 -7.75 31.37 -1.15
CA GLU A 255 -8.70 30.57 -1.92
C GLU A 255 -9.14 29.32 -1.15
N PHE A 256 -8.29 28.81 -0.25
CA PHE A 256 -8.59 27.65 0.60
C PHE A 256 -9.12 28.02 1.99
N LYS A 257 -9.11 29.31 2.36
CA LYS A 257 -9.65 29.83 3.62
C LYS A 257 -11.15 30.14 3.55
N ASN A 258 -11.90 29.34 2.79
CA ASN A 258 -13.36 29.46 2.73
C ASN A 258 -14.00 28.82 3.98
N PRO A 259 -14.97 29.48 4.66
CA PRO A 259 -15.72 28.90 5.78
C PRO A 259 -16.30 27.50 5.50
N MET A 260 -16.73 27.23 4.27
CA MET A 260 -17.24 25.89 3.87
C MET A 260 -16.13 24.84 3.81
N ALA A 261 -14.93 25.21 3.36
CA ALA A 261 -13.76 24.33 3.38
C ALA A 261 -13.32 24.05 4.82
N GLY A 262 -13.41 25.06 5.70
CA GLY A 262 -13.18 24.90 7.13
C GLY A 262 -14.19 23.96 7.81
N LEU A 263 -15.48 24.08 7.47
CA LEU A 263 -16.53 23.17 7.97
C LEU A 263 -16.28 21.73 7.54
N ASN A 264 -15.95 21.52 6.25
CA ASN A 264 -15.63 20.19 5.74
C ASN A 264 -14.38 19.63 6.44
N PHE A 265 -13.33 20.44 6.61
CA PHE A 265 -12.12 20.01 7.30
C PHE A 265 -12.39 19.61 8.77
N GLN A 266 -13.27 20.32 9.47
CA GLN A 266 -13.68 19.96 10.83
C GLN A 266 -14.53 18.68 10.87
N GLY A 267 -15.37 18.46 9.86
CA GLY A 267 -16.27 17.32 9.78
C GLY A 267 -15.60 16.03 9.32
N THR A 268 -14.69 16.09 8.35
CA THR A 268 -14.05 14.92 7.73
C THR A 268 -12.60 14.73 8.17
N GLY A 269 -11.94 15.77 8.69
CA GLY A 269 -10.50 15.76 8.97
C GLY A 269 -9.61 15.81 7.71
N GLU A 270 -10.20 15.87 6.52
CA GLU A 270 -9.48 15.92 5.25
C GLU A 270 -9.41 17.35 4.72
N PRO A 271 -8.20 17.87 4.37
CA PRO A 271 -8.07 19.20 3.80
C PRO A 271 -8.85 19.31 2.50
N GLY A 272 -9.35 20.51 2.18
CA GLY A 272 -10.02 20.75 0.90
C GLY A 272 -9.13 20.38 -0.28
N ASN A 273 -9.70 19.75 -1.31
CA ASN A 273 -8.98 19.27 -2.48
C ASN A 273 -8.67 20.44 -3.44
N PRO A 274 -7.41 20.90 -3.55
CA PRO A 274 -7.05 21.97 -4.46
C PRO A 274 -7.18 21.49 -5.91
N LEU A 275 -7.86 22.28 -6.74
CA LEU A 275 -7.94 22.03 -8.19
C LEU A 275 -8.50 20.65 -8.57
N GLY A 276 -9.33 20.06 -7.70
CA GLY A 276 -9.88 18.71 -7.89
C GLY A 276 -8.91 17.58 -7.58
N ALA A 277 -7.68 17.88 -7.16
CA ALA A 277 -6.70 16.88 -6.75
C ALA A 277 -6.85 16.51 -5.27
N LYS A 278 -6.80 15.21 -4.95
CA LYS A 278 -6.76 14.73 -3.57
C LYS A 278 -5.43 15.13 -2.93
N LEU A 279 -5.49 15.98 -1.91
CA LEU A 279 -4.30 16.47 -1.22
C LEU A 279 -3.91 15.53 -0.09
N ILE A 280 -2.74 14.90 -0.21
CA ILE A 280 -2.27 13.89 0.75
C ILE A 280 -0.98 14.38 1.40
N ARG A 281 -1.00 14.50 2.72
CA ARG A 281 0.18 14.84 3.51
C ARG A 281 1.11 13.63 3.57
N CYS A 282 2.34 13.79 3.10
CA CYS A 282 3.32 12.73 3.09
C CYS A 282 4.57 13.11 3.90
N SER A 283 4.80 12.44 5.03
CA SER A 283 5.98 12.67 5.88
C SER A 283 7.29 12.11 5.30
N ALA A 284 7.20 11.28 4.25
CA ALA A 284 8.34 10.72 3.55
C ALA A 284 8.93 11.69 2.50
N MET A 285 8.22 12.77 2.17
CA MET A 285 8.69 13.75 1.20
C MET A 285 9.76 14.68 1.80
N LYS A 286 10.69 15.11 0.93
CA LYS A 286 11.66 16.16 1.27
C LYS A 286 10.94 17.47 1.56
N ALA A 287 11.46 18.28 2.49
CA ALA A 287 10.90 19.60 2.75
C ALA A 287 10.91 20.46 1.47
N GLY A 288 9.89 21.31 1.31
CA GLY A 288 9.75 22.18 0.14
C GLY A 288 9.33 21.46 -1.14
N THR A 289 8.95 20.17 -1.10
CA THR A 289 8.51 19.46 -2.31
C THR A 289 7.04 19.10 -2.31
N ALA A 290 6.45 19.13 -3.50
CA ALA A 290 5.14 18.59 -3.83
C ALA A 290 5.27 17.72 -5.09
N ILE A 291 4.45 16.67 -5.19
CA ILE A 291 4.37 15.80 -6.36
C ILE A 291 2.92 15.82 -6.80
N GLY A 292 2.69 16.29 -8.03
CA GLY A 292 1.41 16.12 -8.70
C GLY A 292 1.46 14.83 -9.52
N LEU A 293 0.39 14.05 -9.48
CA LEU A 293 0.30 12.81 -10.23
C LEU A 293 -1.12 12.55 -10.74
N ASP A 294 -1.19 11.91 -11.90
CA ASP A 294 -2.38 11.24 -12.37
C ASP A 294 -2.34 9.78 -11.92
N LYS A 295 -3.10 9.44 -10.88
CA LYS A 295 -3.13 8.09 -10.31
C LYS A 295 -3.47 7.00 -11.33
N GLY A 296 -4.17 7.31 -12.42
CA GLY A 296 -4.57 6.33 -13.42
C GLY A 296 -3.44 5.90 -14.35
N TYR A 297 -2.35 6.68 -14.40
CA TYR A 297 -1.28 6.50 -15.39
C TYR A 297 0.13 6.66 -14.81
N ALA A 298 0.29 7.10 -13.55
CA ALA A 298 1.60 7.41 -13.00
C ALA A 298 2.43 6.18 -12.63
N LEU A 299 1.87 5.25 -11.84
CA LEU A 299 2.64 4.16 -11.24
C LEU A 299 1.92 2.81 -11.32
N GLU A 300 2.69 1.76 -11.57
CA GLU A 300 2.33 0.38 -11.29
C GLU A 300 3.05 -0.10 -10.02
N MET A 301 2.33 -0.79 -9.14
CA MET A 301 2.89 -1.49 -8.00
C MET A 301 2.99 -2.98 -8.32
N VAL A 302 4.17 -3.55 -8.17
CA VAL A 302 4.44 -4.97 -8.36
C VAL A 302 4.66 -5.59 -6.99
N THR A 303 3.88 -6.60 -6.62
CA THR A 303 4.04 -7.31 -5.34
C THR A 303 4.41 -8.76 -5.57
N ALA A 304 5.39 -9.23 -4.81
CA ALA A 304 5.79 -10.64 -4.82
C ALA A 304 5.27 -11.32 -3.55
N GLY A 305 4.12 -11.97 -3.70
CA GLY A 305 3.40 -12.61 -2.61
C GLY A 305 2.79 -11.64 -1.59
N ASP A 306 2.22 -12.23 -0.55
CA ASP A 306 1.66 -11.52 0.60
C ASP A 306 2.74 -11.25 1.67
N VAL A 307 2.35 -10.64 2.78
CA VAL A 307 3.18 -10.53 3.99
C VAL A 307 3.58 -11.93 4.47
N SER A 308 4.88 -12.22 4.45
CA SER A 308 5.45 -13.45 4.97
C SER A 308 5.87 -13.25 6.43
N VAL A 309 5.46 -14.19 7.28
CA VAL A 309 5.84 -14.26 8.69
C VAL A 309 6.56 -15.58 8.93
N GLU A 310 7.88 -15.50 9.07
CA GLU A 310 8.70 -16.64 9.45
C GLU A 310 8.85 -16.63 10.96
N TYR A 311 8.24 -17.60 11.63
CA TYR A 311 8.31 -17.77 13.08
C TYR A 311 9.26 -18.92 13.42
N ASP A 312 10.29 -18.63 14.22
CA ASP A 312 11.21 -19.62 14.75
C ASP A 312 11.36 -19.48 16.27
N ARG A 313 11.38 -20.62 16.95
CA ARG A 313 11.61 -20.72 18.37
C ARG A 313 13.04 -21.21 18.57
N LEU A 314 13.93 -20.31 18.95
CA LEU A 314 15.29 -20.67 19.33
C LEU A 314 15.26 -21.32 20.71
N ILE A 315 15.21 -22.65 20.72
CA ILE A 315 15.13 -23.50 21.92
C ILE A 315 16.27 -23.16 22.90
N ASP A 316 17.49 -22.96 22.39
CA ASP A 316 18.69 -22.73 23.21
C ASP A 316 18.70 -21.41 23.98
N ARG A 317 17.94 -20.41 23.54
CA ARG A 317 17.97 -19.05 24.12
C ARG A 317 16.64 -18.58 24.71
N GLN A 318 15.60 -19.43 24.67
CA GLN A 318 14.22 -19.04 25.03
C GLN A 318 13.75 -17.74 24.32
N LEU A 319 14.29 -17.48 23.13
CA LEU A 319 13.94 -16.33 22.31
C LEU A 319 12.96 -16.74 21.23
N GLU A 320 11.90 -15.97 21.09
CA GLU A 320 11.03 -16.03 19.93
C GLU A 320 11.52 -15.03 18.89
N ARG A 321 11.65 -15.50 17.65
CA ARG A 321 11.96 -14.67 16.51
C ARG A 321 10.84 -14.76 15.49
N ALA A 322 10.30 -13.61 15.11
CA ALA A 322 9.40 -13.51 13.98
C ALA A 322 9.98 -12.53 12.97
N ALA A 323 10.35 -13.02 11.79
CA ALA A 323 10.71 -12.17 10.67
C ALA A 323 9.46 -11.87 9.86
N ILE A 324 9.04 -10.61 9.86
CA ILE A 324 7.90 -10.13 9.09
C ILE A 324 8.46 -9.42 7.86
N THR A 325 8.15 -9.90 6.67
CA THR A 325 8.66 -9.33 5.41
C THR A 325 7.54 -9.16 4.36
N SER A 326 7.71 -8.15 3.51
CA SER A 326 6.87 -7.85 2.35
C SER A 326 7.77 -7.39 1.21
N ILE A 327 7.48 -7.83 0.00
CA ILE A 327 8.28 -7.53 -1.19
C ILE A 327 7.41 -6.73 -2.15
N SER A 328 7.89 -5.56 -2.55
CA SER A 328 7.26 -4.76 -3.59
C SER A 328 8.29 -4.05 -4.46
N GLY A 329 7.89 -3.73 -5.68
CA GLY A 329 8.57 -2.82 -6.57
C GLY A 329 7.57 -1.86 -7.21
N PHE A 330 8.07 -0.79 -7.79
CA PHE A 330 7.27 0.20 -8.47
C PHE A 330 7.85 0.46 -9.85
N ALA A 331 6.98 0.59 -10.84
CA ALA A 331 7.32 0.96 -12.20
C ALA A 331 6.54 2.19 -12.59
N LYS A 332 7.14 3.04 -13.42
CA LYS A 332 6.48 4.25 -13.91
C LYS A 332 5.99 4.01 -15.32
N LEU A 333 4.67 4.09 -15.52
CA LEU A 333 4.04 3.75 -16.79
C LEU A 333 4.19 4.89 -17.81
N TYR A 334 3.90 6.12 -17.39
CA TYR A 334 4.00 7.32 -18.21
C TYR A 334 4.79 8.41 -17.48
N THR A 335 5.90 8.86 -18.09
CA THR A 335 6.79 9.87 -17.48
C THR A 335 6.07 11.19 -17.19
N GLU A 336 5.22 11.62 -18.11
CA GLU A 336 4.48 12.88 -18.10
C GLU A 336 3.32 12.91 -17.09
N ALA A 337 2.84 11.74 -16.64
CA ALA A 337 1.73 11.61 -15.70
C ALA A 337 2.10 12.00 -14.25
N SER A 338 3.38 12.28 -13.97
CA SER A 338 3.83 12.76 -12.66
C SER A 338 4.86 13.87 -12.80
N LYS A 339 4.71 14.94 -12.03
CA LYS A 339 5.64 16.07 -12.00
C LYS A 339 5.96 16.44 -10.55
N VAL A 340 7.18 16.93 -10.34
CA VAL A 340 7.66 17.39 -9.04
C VAL A 340 7.66 18.91 -9.05
N LEU A 341 7.09 19.53 -8.01
CA LEU A 341 7.17 20.96 -7.74
C LEU A 341 8.10 21.16 -6.53
N LYS A 342 9.12 22.01 -6.70
CA LYS A 342 9.97 22.49 -5.62
C LYS A 342 9.61 23.94 -5.30
N VAL A 343 9.29 24.19 -4.04
CA VAL A 343 8.80 25.46 -3.51
C VAL A 343 9.91 26.27 -2.89
#